data_AF-A0A949T0A9-F1
#
_entry.id   AF-A0A949T0A9-F1
#
_cell.length_a   1.000
_cell.length_b   1.000
_cell.length_c   1.000
_cell.angle_alpha   90.00
_cell.angle_beta   90.00
_cell.angle_gamma   90.00
#
_symmetry.space_group_name_H-M   'P 1'
#
loop_
_entity.id
_entity.type
_entity.pdbx_description
1 polymer ?
#
loop_
_entity_poly.entity_id
_entity_poly.type
_entity_poly.pdbx_seq_one_letter_code
_entity_poly.pdbx_strand_id
1 'polypeptide(L)'
;MSDPTEREPVRGVKWDEKGLLPCILQNAATGDILTLAYMNAEAFAETMRSGQIVFWSRSRKELWRKGETSGNTMRVAELKLDCDGDALVARVIPAGPACHTGEKDCFFNTILQDEEALKPVPHSEAAGWGARLGSLLEDVRTLLQARRQQLPEGSYSTYLFKAGLDKILKKLGEEVTETVIAAKNGDKAALVGEMCDLLYHLLVLMVEREVSLEDLRRQMQERHVKKGGTGGTSVSVRRAGSEEHEPELKISRPAGCQELEERLLRQIDPSLARDVTRALELMYRAHAGQTRDEGVPYATHPLHVALLGVEECKMRGREEVLAALLHDVLEDHMETTPQDIEKLFGATVAEAVVLLTKMYKRDGSPKEMGLRRYYEGLRGAPVWVKAVKILDRVHNLRTLPKSGRGAEHIAQYRKATRENLLPLCATSTDNRLLKSAELLLVELQRKI
;
A
#
# COMPACT_ATOMS: atom_id res chain seq x y z
N MET A 1 21.38 -51.50 29.37
CA MET A 1 20.14 -50.78 29.73
C MET A 1 20.57 -49.68 30.68
N SER A 2 20.83 -48.50 30.14
CA SER A 2 21.14 -47.31 30.92
C SER A 2 19.82 -46.73 31.46
N ASP A 3 19.84 -46.41 32.75
CA ASP A 3 18.75 -45.84 33.52
C ASP A 3 18.22 -44.53 32.87
N PRO A 4 16.90 -44.39 32.61
CA PRO A 4 16.36 -43.17 32.00
C PRO A 4 16.38 -41.94 32.91
N THR A 5 16.84 -42.06 34.17
CA THR A 5 16.91 -40.95 35.14
C THR A 5 18.13 -40.05 35.02
N GLU A 6 19.14 -40.42 34.22
CA GLU A 6 20.31 -39.56 33.93
C GLU A 6 20.05 -38.70 32.68
N ARG A 7 19.16 -37.71 32.77
CA ARG A 7 19.12 -36.59 31.84
C ARG A 7 19.60 -35.35 32.58
N GLU A 8 20.67 -34.74 32.10
CA GLU A 8 21.29 -33.56 32.70
C GLU A 8 20.22 -32.55 33.17
N PRO A 9 20.26 -32.08 34.42
CA PRO A 9 19.34 -31.05 34.88
C PRO A 9 19.54 -29.83 33.98
N VAL A 10 18.44 -29.33 33.41
CA VAL A 10 18.46 -28.09 32.62
C VAL A 10 19.09 -27.02 33.51
N ARG A 11 20.29 -26.57 33.12
CA ARG A 11 21.11 -25.68 33.95
C ARG A 11 20.32 -24.42 34.29
N GLY A 12 20.21 -24.11 35.58
CA GLY A 12 19.64 -22.86 36.08
C GLY A 12 18.25 -22.95 36.72
N VAL A 13 17.53 -24.08 36.63
CA VAL A 13 16.22 -24.22 37.28
C VAL A 13 16.40 -24.47 38.79
N LYS A 14 15.74 -23.66 39.62
CA LYS A 14 15.64 -23.84 41.07
C LYS A 14 14.22 -24.24 41.45
N TRP A 15 14.12 -25.25 42.32
CA TRP A 15 12.85 -25.73 42.86
C TRP A 15 12.67 -25.16 44.27
N ASP A 16 11.43 -24.87 44.66
CA ASP A 16 11.13 -24.50 46.04
C ASP A 16 11.37 -25.67 47.01
N GLU A 17 11.20 -25.43 48.32
CA GLU A 17 11.37 -26.44 49.37
C GLU A 17 10.46 -27.67 49.20
N LYS A 18 9.40 -27.55 48.39
CA LYS A 18 8.42 -28.61 48.10
C LYS A 18 8.71 -29.29 46.75
N GLY A 19 9.80 -28.94 46.08
CA GLY A 19 10.18 -29.47 44.78
C GLY A 19 9.32 -28.94 43.63
N LEU A 20 8.75 -27.74 43.78
CA LEU A 20 7.86 -27.11 42.80
C LEU A 20 8.47 -25.86 42.19
N LEU A 21 8.13 -25.62 40.92
CA LEU A 21 8.48 -24.45 40.13
C LEU A 21 7.19 -23.74 39.71
N PRO A 22 6.95 -22.48 40.07
CA PRO A 22 5.85 -21.70 39.53
C PRO A 22 6.04 -21.47 38.02
N CYS A 23 4.98 -21.72 37.27
CA CYS A 23 4.95 -21.64 35.82
C CYS A 23 3.79 -20.75 35.38
N ILE A 24 4.12 -19.56 34.88
CA ILE A 24 3.19 -18.60 34.27
C ILE A 24 2.98 -19.03 32.82
N LEU A 25 1.73 -19.28 32.46
CA LEU A 25 1.38 -19.58 31.08
C LEU A 25 0.96 -18.31 30.37
N GLN A 26 1.58 -18.06 29.22
CA GLN A 26 1.29 -16.92 28.38
C GLN A 26 0.91 -17.39 26.98
N ASN A 27 -0.10 -16.78 26.37
CA ASN A 27 -0.40 -17.02 24.96
C ASN A 27 0.74 -16.47 24.10
N ALA A 28 1.36 -17.32 23.29
CA ALA A 28 2.51 -16.95 22.47
C ALA A 28 2.18 -15.87 21.43
N ALA A 29 0.93 -15.82 20.95
CA ALA A 29 0.49 -14.87 19.93
C ALA A 29 0.06 -13.52 20.51
N THR A 30 -0.72 -13.52 21.59
CA THR A 30 -1.33 -12.29 22.14
C THR A 30 -0.54 -11.67 23.29
N GLY A 31 0.24 -12.47 24.02
CA GLY A 31 0.91 -12.03 25.25
C GLY A 31 0.04 -12.10 26.50
N ASP A 32 -1.22 -12.53 26.38
CA ASP A 32 -2.14 -12.66 27.52
C ASP A 32 -1.63 -13.71 28.52
N ILE A 33 -1.73 -13.41 29.81
CA ILE A 33 -1.49 -14.40 30.86
C ILE A 33 -2.69 -15.31 30.96
N LEU A 34 -2.50 -16.60 30.64
CA LEU A 34 -3.56 -17.60 30.61
C LEU A 34 -3.86 -18.18 31.99
N THR A 35 -2.81 -18.54 32.73
CA THR A 35 -2.94 -19.13 34.07
C THR A 35 -1.59 -19.15 34.79
N LEU A 36 -1.61 -19.43 36.09
CA LEU A 36 -0.45 -19.82 36.89
C LEU A 36 -0.64 -21.26 37.34
N ALA A 37 0.36 -22.11 37.11
CA ALA A 37 0.38 -23.48 37.60
C ALA A 37 1.77 -23.83 38.13
N TYR A 38 1.94 -25.03 38.69
CA TYR A 38 3.21 -25.48 39.26
C TYR A 38 3.69 -26.72 38.51
N MET A 39 5.00 -26.85 38.36
CA MET A 39 5.65 -28.04 37.81
C MET A 39 6.55 -28.64 38.89
N ASN A 40 6.59 -29.96 39.01
CA ASN A 40 7.70 -30.66 39.67
C ASN A 40 8.72 -31.09 38.61
N ALA A 41 9.83 -31.68 39.04
CA ALA A 41 10.89 -32.15 38.13
C ALA A 41 10.36 -33.09 37.03
N GLU A 42 9.42 -33.98 37.36
CA GLU A 42 8.81 -34.92 36.42
C GLU A 42 7.93 -34.22 35.38
N ALA A 43 7.05 -33.31 35.79
CA ALA A 43 6.21 -32.53 34.89
C ALA A 43 7.03 -31.68 33.91
N PHE A 44 8.10 -31.06 34.41
CA PHE A 44 9.01 -30.28 33.58
C PHE A 44 9.74 -31.15 32.54
N ALA A 45 10.30 -32.28 32.96
CA ALA A 45 10.96 -33.22 32.05
C ALA A 45 10.00 -33.74 30.98
N GLU A 46 8.75 -34.02 31.36
CA GLU A 46 7.72 -34.47 30.44
C GLU A 46 7.29 -33.38 29.45
N THR A 47 7.19 -32.12 29.88
CA THR A 47 6.95 -30.99 28.98
C THR A 47 8.08 -30.84 27.96
N MET A 48 9.33 -30.91 28.40
CA MET A 48 10.49 -30.86 27.51
C MET A 48 10.48 -32.00 26.49
N ARG A 49 10.04 -33.19 26.90
CA ARG A 49 9.99 -34.39 26.03
C ARG A 49 8.84 -34.36 25.04
N SER A 50 7.65 -33.96 25.48
CA SER A 50 6.41 -34.03 24.68
C SER A 50 6.15 -32.79 23.84
N GLY A 51 6.73 -31.64 24.19
CA GLY A 51 6.40 -30.35 23.59
C GLY A 51 5.00 -29.83 23.99
N GLN A 52 4.32 -30.51 24.91
CA GLN A 52 3.03 -30.13 25.46
C GLN A 52 3.20 -29.70 26.92
N ILE A 53 2.42 -28.72 27.36
CA ILE A 53 2.51 -28.27 28.75
C ILE A 53 1.92 -29.34 29.70
N VAL A 54 2.67 -29.66 30.75
CA VAL A 54 2.29 -30.62 31.79
C VAL A 54 2.56 -29.98 33.14
N PHE A 55 1.59 -30.05 34.04
CA PHE A 55 1.72 -29.49 35.39
C PHE A 55 1.76 -30.59 36.43
N TRP A 56 2.13 -30.20 37.64
CA TRP A 56 1.89 -30.98 38.84
C TRP A 56 0.67 -30.43 39.58
N SER A 57 -0.37 -31.26 39.74
CA SER A 57 -1.53 -30.89 40.52
C SER A 57 -1.21 -31.01 42.01
N ARG A 58 -1.09 -29.89 42.71
CA ARG A 58 -0.79 -29.88 44.16
C ARG A 58 -1.87 -30.55 45.01
N SER A 59 -3.13 -30.50 44.58
CA SER A 59 -4.26 -31.10 45.29
C SER A 59 -4.38 -32.60 45.03
N ARG A 60 -4.18 -33.04 43.78
CA ARG A 60 -4.29 -34.45 43.39
C ARG A 60 -2.99 -35.24 43.54
N LYS A 61 -1.86 -34.55 43.69
CA LYS A 61 -0.51 -35.13 43.77
C LYS A 61 -0.21 -36.05 42.58
N GLU A 62 -0.55 -35.58 41.38
CA GLU A 62 -0.35 -36.30 40.13
C GLU A 62 0.02 -35.33 38.99
N LEU A 63 0.58 -35.88 37.91
CA LEU A 63 0.81 -35.14 36.67
C LEU A 63 -0.54 -34.74 36.04
N TRP A 64 -0.68 -33.46 35.72
CA TRP A 64 -1.84 -32.90 35.05
C TRP A 64 -1.46 -32.44 33.65
N ARG A 65 -1.86 -33.23 32.66
CA ARG A 65 -1.68 -32.92 31.24
C ARG A 65 -2.86 -32.06 30.78
N LYS A 66 -2.63 -30.77 30.63
CA LYS A 66 -3.71 -29.81 30.36
C LYS A 66 -4.29 -30.07 28.96
N GLY A 67 -5.60 -30.30 28.92
CA GLY A 67 -6.32 -30.54 27.66
C GLY A 67 -6.46 -32.01 27.25
N GLU A 68 -5.91 -32.99 27.98
CA GLU A 68 -6.11 -34.41 27.61
C GLU A 68 -7.58 -34.86 27.70
N THR A 69 -8.31 -34.36 28.69
CA THR A 69 -9.74 -34.71 28.87
C THR A 69 -10.66 -33.82 28.04
N SER A 70 -10.27 -32.56 27.78
CA SER A 70 -11.14 -31.57 27.11
C SER A 70 -10.77 -31.30 25.64
N GLY A 71 -9.64 -31.81 25.15
CA GLY A 71 -9.09 -31.48 23.82
C GLY A 71 -8.32 -30.15 23.75
N ASN A 72 -8.43 -29.28 24.76
CA ASN A 72 -7.79 -27.95 24.80
C ASN A 72 -6.30 -28.05 25.19
N THR A 73 -5.52 -28.77 24.39
CA THR A 73 -4.07 -28.92 24.58
C THR A 73 -3.34 -27.59 24.36
N MET A 74 -2.11 -27.50 24.87
CA MET A 74 -1.30 -26.30 24.78
C MET A 74 0.13 -26.66 24.41
N ARG A 75 0.48 -26.38 23.15
CA ARG A 75 1.82 -26.65 22.62
C ARG A 75 2.80 -25.58 23.09
N VAL A 76 3.94 -26.00 23.60
CA VAL A 76 5.00 -25.09 24.03
C VAL A 76 5.68 -24.47 22.81
N ALA A 77 5.77 -23.15 22.79
CA ALA A 77 6.51 -22.38 21.80
C ALA A 77 7.85 -21.88 22.36
N GLU A 78 7.88 -21.47 23.63
CA GLU A 78 9.07 -20.96 24.30
C GLU A 78 8.95 -21.14 25.82
N LEU A 79 10.07 -21.44 26.49
CA LEU A 79 10.20 -21.49 27.95
C LEU A 79 11.27 -20.48 28.38
N LYS A 80 10.98 -19.64 29.36
CA LYS A 80 11.91 -18.63 29.90
C LYS A 80 11.99 -18.75 31.41
N LEU A 81 13.19 -18.88 31.94
CA LEU A 81 13.44 -18.68 33.37
C LEU A 81 13.56 -17.19 33.67
N ASP A 82 13.22 -16.80 34.88
CA ASP A 82 13.58 -15.49 35.42
C ASP A 82 15.07 -15.40 35.77
N CYS A 83 15.49 -14.26 36.33
CA CYS A 83 16.90 -13.93 36.48
C CYS A 83 17.62 -14.77 37.56
N ASP A 84 16.89 -15.27 38.56
CA ASP A 84 17.37 -16.13 39.63
C ASP A 84 16.96 -17.59 39.46
N GLY A 85 16.09 -17.90 38.49
CA GLY A 85 15.81 -19.24 38.00
C GLY A 85 14.77 -20.01 38.80
N ASP A 86 14.00 -19.32 39.66
CA ASP A 86 12.98 -19.91 40.51
C ASP A 86 11.53 -19.71 40.00
N ALA A 87 11.36 -19.05 38.85
CA ALA A 87 10.09 -19.03 38.12
C ALA A 87 10.25 -19.25 36.61
N LEU A 88 9.20 -19.78 35.99
CA LEU A 88 9.14 -20.11 34.57
C LEU A 88 7.99 -19.36 33.88
N VAL A 89 8.26 -18.75 32.73
CA VAL A 89 7.24 -18.31 31.77
C VAL A 89 7.21 -19.29 30.61
N ALA A 90 6.07 -19.97 30.43
CA ALA A 90 5.81 -20.84 29.30
C ALA A 90 4.91 -20.14 28.28
N ARG A 91 5.46 -19.76 27.13
CA ARG A 91 4.68 -19.24 26.01
C ARG A 91 4.14 -20.42 25.20
N VAL A 92 2.82 -20.49 25.07
CA VAL A 92 2.11 -21.63 24.48
C VAL A 92 1.15 -21.21 23.37
N ILE A 93 0.88 -22.15 22.46
CA ILE A 93 -0.17 -22.04 21.44
C ILE A 93 -1.35 -22.92 21.90
N PRO A 94 -2.44 -22.33 22.41
CA PRO A 94 -3.59 -23.10 22.90
C PRO A 94 -4.47 -23.61 21.74
N ALA A 95 -5.00 -24.82 21.88
CA ALA A 95 -5.96 -25.43 20.94
C ALA A 95 -7.42 -25.06 21.24
N GLY A 96 -7.69 -24.35 22.35
CA GLY A 96 -9.01 -23.94 22.81
C GLY A 96 -8.92 -23.04 24.06
N PRO A 97 -10.03 -22.73 24.73
CA PRO A 97 -10.03 -21.84 25.91
C PRO A 97 -9.16 -22.42 27.03
N ALA A 98 -8.41 -21.53 27.71
CA ALA A 98 -7.46 -21.94 28.74
C ALA A 98 -8.13 -22.18 30.10
N CYS A 99 -9.32 -21.61 30.33
CA CYS A 99 -10.07 -21.78 31.56
C CYS A 99 -11.09 -22.93 31.47
N HIS A 100 -11.31 -23.59 32.60
CA HIS A 100 -12.32 -24.64 32.72
C HIS A 100 -13.76 -24.09 32.79
N THR A 101 -13.93 -22.78 32.98
CA THR A 101 -15.23 -22.08 32.94
C THR A 101 -15.68 -21.76 31.51
N GLY A 102 -14.83 -22.00 30.50
CA GLY A 102 -15.06 -21.57 29.12
C GLY A 102 -14.46 -20.19 28.80
N GLU A 103 -14.02 -19.44 29.81
CA GLU A 103 -13.33 -18.16 29.63
C GLU A 103 -11.96 -18.33 28.96
N LYS A 104 -11.51 -17.25 28.31
CA LYS A 104 -10.24 -17.23 27.56
C LYS A 104 -9.03 -17.55 28.44
N ASP A 105 -8.98 -17.00 29.64
CA ASP A 105 -7.92 -17.17 30.65
C ASP A 105 -8.51 -17.28 32.07
N CYS A 106 -7.68 -17.50 33.08
CA CYS A 106 -8.10 -17.63 34.47
C CYS A 106 -8.16 -16.30 35.25
N PHE A 107 -7.68 -15.19 34.69
CA PHE A 107 -7.49 -13.91 35.37
C PHE A 107 -8.49 -12.84 34.93
N PHE A 108 -9.74 -13.23 34.67
CA PHE A 108 -10.81 -12.35 34.16
C PHE A 108 -11.49 -11.48 35.22
N ASN A 109 -11.25 -11.71 36.51
CA ASN A 109 -11.87 -10.94 37.60
C ASN A 109 -10.94 -9.85 38.13
N THR A 110 -11.23 -8.60 37.79
CA THR A 110 -10.47 -7.44 38.29
C THR A 110 -10.95 -7.03 39.68
N ILE A 111 -10.05 -7.02 40.67
CA ILE A 111 -10.37 -6.71 42.08
C ILE A 111 -10.04 -5.24 42.43
N LEU A 112 -9.06 -4.64 41.75
CA LEU A 112 -8.66 -3.25 41.90
C LEU A 112 -8.32 -2.69 40.53
N GLN A 113 -8.93 -1.56 40.19
CA GLN A 113 -8.66 -0.83 38.96
C GLN A 113 -8.47 0.64 39.32
N ASP A 114 -7.21 1.08 39.31
CA ASP A 114 -6.87 2.49 39.49
C ASP A 114 -6.69 3.10 38.09
N GLU A 115 -7.70 3.83 37.63
CA GLU A 115 -7.68 4.48 36.32
C GLU A 115 -6.58 5.53 36.19
N GLU A 116 -6.16 6.18 37.29
CA GLU A 116 -5.05 7.13 37.29
C GLU A 116 -3.70 6.43 37.16
N ALA A 117 -3.49 5.34 37.91
CA ALA A 117 -2.25 4.55 37.81
C ALA A 117 -2.14 3.82 36.47
N LEU A 118 -3.27 3.50 35.83
CA LEU A 118 -3.34 2.89 34.50
C LEU A 118 -3.22 3.92 33.35
N LYS A 119 -3.20 5.23 33.65
CA LYS A 119 -2.87 6.22 32.62
C LYS A 119 -1.51 5.88 32.03
N PRO A 120 -1.31 6.10 30.71
CA PRO A 120 -0.05 5.79 30.07
C PRO A 120 1.10 6.50 30.80
N VAL A 121 1.95 5.72 31.47
CA VAL A 121 3.19 6.25 32.05
C VAL A 121 4.03 6.78 30.89
N PRO A 122 4.44 8.07 30.89
CA PRO A 122 5.33 8.60 29.87
C PRO A 122 6.59 7.75 29.83
N HIS A 123 6.84 7.10 28.70
CA HIS A 123 8.05 6.36 28.33
C HIS A 123 8.85 5.75 29.51
N SER A 124 8.45 4.57 29.99
CA SER A 124 9.40 3.65 30.63
C SER A 124 9.44 2.31 29.90
N GLU A 125 10.66 1.88 29.57
CA GLU A 125 11.04 0.82 28.64
C GLU A 125 10.73 -0.62 29.13
N ALA A 126 10.02 -0.78 30.24
CA ALA A 126 9.97 -2.05 30.98
C ALA A 126 8.88 -3.04 30.54
N ALA A 127 7.84 -2.61 29.81
CA ALA A 127 6.93 -3.53 29.13
C ALA A 127 7.04 -3.27 27.62
N GLY A 128 7.34 -4.32 26.85
CA GLY A 128 7.63 -4.19 25.42
C GLY A 128 6.58 -3.33 24.71
N TRP A 129 7.03 -2.22 24.12
CA TRP A 129 6.19 -1.24 23.42
C TRP A 129 5.20 -1.89 22.43
N GLY A 130 5.62 -2.98 21.77
CA GLY A 130 4.80 -3.72 20.82
C GLY A 130 3.55 -4.40 21.43
N ALA A 131 3.62 -4.87 22.68
CA ALA A 131 2.46 -5.49 23.34
C ALA A 131 1.37 -4.48 23.69
N ARG A 132 1.77 -3.27 24.11
CA ARG A 132 0.82 -2.19 24.48
C ARG A 132 0.09 -1.62 23.27
N LEU A 133 0.80 -1.33 22.19
CA LEU A 133 0.16 -0.86 20.95
C LEU A 133 -0.70 -1.95 20.31
N GLY A 134 -0.24 -3.21 20.31
CA GLY A 134 -1.02 -4.34 19.82
C GLY A 134 -2.34 -4.51 20.56
N SER A 135 -2.33 -4.44 21.89
CA SER A 135 -3.55 -4.48 22.73
C SER A 135 -4.50 -3.33 22.40
N LEU A 136 -3.98 -2.10 22.35
CA LEU A 136 -4.80 -0.91 22.05
C LEU A 136 -5.48 -1.01 20.69
N LEU A 137 -4.76 -1.46 19.65
CA LEU A 137 -5.34 -1.64 18.32
C LEU A 137 -6.45 -2.70 18.33
N GLU A 138 -6.29 -3.78 19.09
CA GLU A 138 -7.29 -4.84 19.22
C GLU A 138 -8.53 -4.38 20.01
N ASP A 139 -8.34 -3.58 21.07
CA ASP A 139 -9.44 -2.99 21.85
C ASP A 139 -10.28 -2.04 20.97
N VAL A 140 -9.62 -1.16 20.22
CA VAL A 140 -10.28 -0.24 19.28
C VAL A 140 -11.00 -1.01 18.18
N ARG A 141 -10.40 -2.06 17.63
CA ARG A 141 -11.02 -2.92 16.61
C ARG A 141 -12.28 -3.63 17.14
N THR A 142 -12.20 -4.17 18.36
CA THR A 142 -13.34 -4.83 19.03
C THR A 142 -14.49 -3.86 19.25
N LEU A 143 -14.19 -2.63 19.70
CA LEU A 143 -15.18 -1.56 19.81
C LEU A 143 -15.82 -1.22 18.46
N LEU A 144 -15.01 -1.11 17.40
CA LEU A 144 -15.50 -0.84 16.04
C LEU A 144 -16.39 -1.96 15.51
N GLN A 145 -16.08 -3.23 15.80
CA GLN A 145 -16.93 -4.38 15.46
C GLN A 145 -18.29 -4.30 16.17
N ALA A 146 -18.30 -4.01 17.47
CA ALA A 146 -19.54 -3.82 18.22
C ALA A 146 -20.37 -2.67 17.64
N ARG A 147 -19.73 -1.54 17.28
CA ARG A 147 -20.40 -0.40 16.65
C ARG A 147 -20.90 -0.70 15.24
N ARG A 148 -20.25 -1.58 14.47
CA ARG A 148 -20.72 -2.03 13.16
C ARG A 148 -22.03 -2.81 13.26
N GLN A 149 -22.17 -3.61 14.32
CA GLN A 149 -23.37 -4.42 14.58
C GLN A 149 -24.50 -3.59 15.19
N GLN A 150 -24.20 -2.74 16.18
CA GLN A 150 -25.20 -2.01 16.96
C GLN A 150 -25.60 -0.66 16.34
N LEU A 151 -24.75 -0.08 15.47
CA LEU A 151 -24.94 1.21 14.81
C LEU A 151 -25.47 2.32 15.74
N PRO A 152 -24.82 2.60 16.89
CA PRO A 152 -25.30 3.60 17.85
C PRO A 152 -25.35 4.99 17.21
N GLU A 153 -26.40 5.76 17.51
CA GLU A 153 -26.57 7.12 17.02
C GLU A 153 -25.48 8.06 17.55
N GLY A 154 -25.12 9.07 16.76
CA GLY A 154 -24.10 10.07 17.12
C GLY A 154 -22.64 9.61 17.04
N SER A 155 -22.36 8.32 16.82
CA SER A 155 -20.98 7.83 16.66
C SER A 155 -20.43 8.09 15.26
N TYR A 156 -19.22 8.64 15.18
CA TYR A 156 -18.49 8.85 13.92
C TYR A 156 -18.29 7.56 13.12
N SER A 157 -17.98 6.44 13.79
CA SER A 157 -17.84 5.15 13.12
C SER A 157 -19.16 4.67 12.51
N THR A 158 -20.30 4.96 13.15
CA THR A 158 -21.63 4.63 12.61
C THR A 158 -21.89 5.39 11.32
N TYR A 159 -21.51 6.67 11.25
CA TYR A 159 -21.58 7.46 10.02
C TYR A 159 -20.75 6.82 8.89
N LEU A 160 -19.50 6.42 9.17
CA LEU A 160 -18.63 5.77 8.18
C LEU A 160 -19.23 4.45 7.67
N PHE A 161 -19.69 3.58 8.57
CA PHE A 161 -20.28 2.30 8.19
C PHE A 161 -21.61 2.44 7.44
N LYS A 162 -22.44 3.44 7.78
CA LYS A 162 -23.66 3.76 7.04
C LYS A 162 -23.36 4.32 5.65
N ALA A 163 -22.30 5.11 5.50
CA ALA A 163 -21.90 5.69 4.22
C ALA A 163 -21.24 4.67 3.28
N GLY A 164 -20.76 3.54 3.82
CA GLY A 164 -20.24 2.41 3.04
C GLY A 164 -18.76 2.53 2.67
N LEU A 165 -18.28 1.50 1.96
CA LEU A 165 -16.86 1.27 1.69
C LEU A 165 -16.18 2.47 1.02
N ASP A 166 -16.81 3.12 0.05
CA ASP A 166 -16.22 4.26 -0.68
C ASP A 166 -15.89 5.43 0.26
N LYS A 167 -16.74 5.68 1.26
CA LYS A 167 -16.49 6.75 2.24
C LYS A 167 -15.35 6.37 3.18
N ILE A 168 -15.26 5.10 3.57
CA ILE A 168 -14.18 4.58 4.41
C ILE A 168 -12.84 4.67 3.65
N LEU A 169 -12.81 4.26 2.38
CA LEU A 169 -11.62 4.33 1.52
C LEU A 169 -11.19 5.78 1.25
N LYS A 170 -12.16 6.67 0.99
CA LYS A 170 -11.87 8.11 0.86
C LYS A 170 -11.18 8.64 2.11
N LYS A 171 -11.72 8.33 3.30
CA LYS A 171 -11.12 8.79 4.54
C LYS A 171 -9.72 8.23 4.75
N LEU A 172 -9.54 6.93 4.55
CA LEU A 172 -8.22 6.30 4.61
C LEU A 172 -7.21 6.99 3.67
N GLY A 173 -7.61 7.35 2.45
CA GLY A 173 -6.76 8.06 1.49
C GLY A 173 -6.40 9.48 1.92
N GLU A 174 -7.32 10.21 2.55
CA GLU A 174 -7.07 11.52 3.18
C GLU A 174 -5.96 11.38 4.25
N GLU A 175 -6.13 10.47 5.21
CA GLU A 175 -5.17 10.31 6.32
C GLU A 175 -3.79 9.80 5.85
N VAL A 176 -3.73 8.95 4.80
CA VAL A 176 -2.46 8.56 4.16
C VAL A 176 -1.74 9.79 3.61
N THR A 177 -2.48 10.65 2.91
CA THR A 177 -1.93 11.85 2.29
C THR A 177 -1.45 12.85 3.34
N GLU A 178 -2.25 13.07 4.39
CA GLU A 178 -1.92 13.96 5.50
C GLU A 178 -0.71 13.45 6.29
N THR A 179 -0.61 12.14 6.54
CA THR A 179 0.58 11.50 7.15
C THR A 179 1.85 11.77 6.32
N VAL A 180 1.78 11.62 5.00
CA VAL A 180 2.90 11.89 4.10
C VAL A 180 3.30 13.36 4.13
N ILE A 181 2.33 14.27 4.14
CA ILE A 181 2.57 15.72 4.22
C ILE A 181 3.22 16.09 5.55
N ALA A 182 2.68 15.60 6.67
CA ALA A 182 3.22 15.87 8.00
C ALA A 182 4.65 15.33 8.16
N ALA A 183 4.95 14.16 7.58
CA ALA A 183 6.29 13.59 7.56
C ALA A 183 7.27 14.47 6.78
N LYS A 184 6.85 14.94 5.59
CA LYS A 184 7.65 15.83 4.74
C LYS A 184 7.94 17.17 5.44
N ASN A 185 6.97 17.72 6.14
CA ASN A 185 7.07 19.03 6.78
C ASN A 185 7.90 19.02 8.08
N GLY A 186 8.30 17.84 8.56
CA GLY A 186 9.13 17.70 9.76
C GLY A 186 8.39 18.04 11.07
N ASP A 187 7.06 18.18 11.03
CA ASP A 187 6.25 18.38 12.22
C ASP A 187 5.92 17.02 12.84
N LYS A 188 6.67 16.67 13.89
CA LYS A 188 6.49 15.40 14.61
C LYS A 188 5.11 15.28 15.26
N ALA A 189 4.55 16.38 15.78
CA ALA A 189 3.27 16.34 16.48
C ALA A 189 2.12 16.13 15.50
N ALA A 190 2.13 16.88 14.39
CA ALA A 190 1.19 16.65 13.29
C ALA A 190 1.35 15.22 12.75
N LEU A 191 2.58 14.76 12.50
CA LEU A 191 2.83 13.42 11.96
C LEU A 191 2.25 12.31 12.85
N VAL A 192 2.41 12.43 14.17
CA VAL A 192 1.83 11.46 15.11
C VAL A 192 0.30 11.51 15.06
N GLY A 193 -0.30 12.70 14.97
CA GLY A 193 -1.74 12.88 14.80
C GLY A 193 -2.26 12.18 13.54
N GLU A 194 -1.68 12.49 12.38
CA GLU A 194 -2.10 11.89 11.10
C GLU A 194 -1.87 10.38 11.06
N MET A 195 -0.78 9.88 11.68
CA MET A 195 -0.54 8.44 11.80
C MET A 195 -1.59 7.75 12.69
N CYS A 196 -2.06 8.42 13.74
CA CYS A 196 -3.16 7.92 14.58
C CYS A 196 -4.47 7.84 13.80
N ASP A 197 -4.81 8.87 13.03
CA ASP A 197 -6.03 8.89 12.22
C ASP A 197 -5.97 7.85 11.08
N LEU A 198 -4.80 7.71 10.45
CA LEU A 198 -4.53 6.64 9.48
C LEU A 198 -4.73 5.26 10.08
N LEU A 199 -4.18 4.99 11.26
CA LEU A 199 -4.36 3.72 11.96
C LEU A 199 -5.84 3.47 12.30
N TYR A 200 -6.55 4.49 12.78
CA TYR A 200 -7.98 4.38 13.07
C TYR A 200 -8.80 4.04 11.82
N HIS A 201 -8.58 4.76 10.72
CA HIS A 201 -9.30 4.54 9.46
C HIS A 201 -8.94 3.20 8.81
N LEU A 202 -7.71 2.72 9.01
CA LEU A 202 -7.31 1.36 8.63
C LEU A 202 -8.07 0.30 9.44
N LEU A 203 -8.22 0.48 10.76
CA LEU A 203 -9.02 -0.43 11.60
C LEU A 203 -10.50 -0.45 11.19
N VAL A 204 -11.08 0.71 10.83
CA VAL A 204 -12.45 0.79 10.29
C VAL A 204 -12.58 -0.03 8.99
N LEU A 205 -11.63 0.11 8.07
CA LEU A 205 -11.58 -0.69 6.84
C LEU A 205 -11.44 -2.19 7.14
N MET A 206 -10.57 -2.55 8.09
CA MET A 206 -10.38 -3.93 8.51
C MET A 206 -11.68 -4.55 9.04
N VAL A 207 -12.44 -3.81 9.86
CA VAL A 207 -13.76 -4.27 10.33
C VAL A 207 -14.76 -4.42 9.18
N GLU A 208 -14.82 -3.47 8.25
CA GLU A 208 -15.72 -3.54 7.08
C GLU A 208 -15.38 -4.71 6.13
N ARG A 209 -14.11 -5.15 6.11
CA ARG A 209 -13.61 -6.22 5.22
C ARG A 209 -13.31 -7.53 5.95
N GLU A 210 -13.68 -7.63 7.22
CA GLU A 210 -13.48 -8.84 8.05
C GLU A 210 -12.00 -9.28 8.14
N VAL A 211 -11.07 -8.33 8.13
CA VAL A 211 -9.64 -8.57 8.27
C VAL A 211 -9.23 -8.44 9.74
N SER A 212 -8.51 -9.45 10.28
CA SER A 212 -8.00 -9.41 11.65
C SER A 212 -6.55 -8.89 11.74
N LEU A 213 -6.14 -8.42 12.92
CA LEU A 213 -4.72 -8.11 13.18
C LEU A 213 -3.84 -9.37 13.06
N GLU A 214 -4.41 -10.55 13.35
CA GLU A 214 -3.72 -11.84 13.19
C GLU A 214 -3.43 -12.17 11.72
N ASP A 215 -4.34 -11.83 10.80
CA ASP A 215 -4.11 -11.99 9.35
C ASP A 215 -2.92 -11.14 8.88
N LEU A 216 -2.86 -9.87 9.33
CA LEU A 216 -1.74 -8.98 9.03
C LEU A 216 -0.44 -9.52 9.64
N ARG A 217 -0.47 -9.94 10.91
CA ARG A 217 0.69 -10.51 11.62
C ARG A 217 1.24 -11.73 10.88
N ARG A 218 0.39 -12.68 10.49
CA ARG A 218 0.77 -13.89 9.73
C ARG A 218 1.42 -13.50 8.40
N GLN A 219 0.79 -12.61 7.64
CA GLN A 219 1.31 -12.16 6.34
C GLN A 219 2.68 -11.49 6.47
N MET A 220 2.88 -10.68 7.51
CA MET A 220 4.16 -10.03 7.78
C MET A 220 5.23 -11.05 8.20
N GLN A 221 4.89 -12.09 8.96
CA GLN A 221 5.83 -13.14 9.35
C GLN A 221 6.30 -13.99 8.17
N GLU A 222 5.39 -14.40 7.29
CA GLU A 222 5.73 -15.19 6.09
C GLU A 222 6.73 -14.46 5.18
N ARG A 223 6.61 -13.14 5.05
CA ARG A 223 7.54 -12.30 4.28
C ARG A 223 8.92 -12.21 4.90
N HIS A 224 9.03 -12.25 6.23
CA HIS A 224 10.31 -12.18 6.92
C HIS A 224 11.04 -13.54 6.96
N VAL A 225 10.31 -14.66 7.11
CA VAL A 225 10.92 -16.01 7.13
C VAL A 225 11.57 -16.36 5.78
N LYS A 226 10.97 -15.95 4.65
CA LYS A 226 11.52 -16.20 3.30
C LYS A 226 12.85 -15.50 3.01
N LYS A 227 13.26 -14.50 3.81
CA LYS A 227 14.53 -13.78 3.62
C LYS A 227 15.67 -14.25 4.56
N GLY A 228 15.42 -15.17 5.49
CA GLY A 228 16.35 -15.51 6.58
C GLY A 228 16.98 -16.91 6.60
N GLY A 229 16.76 -17.77 5.60
CA GLY A 229 17.31 -19.14 5.55
C GLY A 229 18.65 -19.23 4.81
N THR A 230 19.67 -19.80 5.47
CA THR A 230 21.08 -19.97 5.07
C THR A 230 21.31 -20.57 3.67
N GLY A 231 22.38 -20.11 3.01
CA GLY A 231 22.67 -20.35 1.60
C GLY A 231 23.11 -21.77 1.20
N GLY A 232 23.10 -21.95 -0.12
CA GLY A 232 24.01 -22.85 -0.84
C GLY A 232 23.53 -24.29 -1.05
N THR A 233 22.70 -24.50 -2.07
CA THR A 233 22.95 -25.63 -2.98
C THR A 233 23.21 -25.05 -4.36
N SER A 234 24.47 -25.18 -4.79
CA SER A 234 24.95 -24.80 -6.10
C SER A 234 24.14 -25.46 -7.20
N VAL A 235 23.49 -24.65 -8.04
CA VAL A 235 23.23 -25.05 -9.43
C VAL A 235 24.14 -24.19 -10.30
N SER A 236 24.95 -24.91 -11.06
CA SER A 236 26.03 -24.44 -11.91
C SER A 236 25.65 -23.26 -12.79
N VAL A 237 26.56 -22.29 -12.84
CA VAL A 237 26.70 -21.34 -13.93
C VAL A 237 26.79 -22.13 -15.25
N ARG A 238 25.70 -22.17 -16.00
CA ARG A 238 25.75 -22.34 -17.45
C ARG A 238 25.27 -21.04 -18.08
N ARG A 239 26.20 -20.36 -18.75
CA ARG A 239 25.90 -19.36 -19.76
C ARG A 239 25.07 -20.02 -20.86
N ALA A 240 23.82 -19.62 -20.99
CA ALA A 240 23.04 -19.68 -22.23
C ALA A 240 21.84 -18.74 -22.04
N GLY A 241 21.64 -17.81 -22.98
CA GLY A 241 20.58 -16.82 -22.91
C GLY A 241 19.19 -17.45 -22.92
N SER A 242 18.30 -16.90 -22.10
CA SER A 242 16.86 -17.00 -22.27
C SER A 242 16.21 -15.96 -21.37
N GLU A 243 15.42 -15.10 -22.00
CA GLU A 243 14.64 -14.00 -21.44
C GLU A 243 13.89 -14.38 -20.16
N GLU A 244 14.05 -13.57 -19.12
CA GLU A 244 13.18 -13.62 -17.94
C GLU A 244 11.77 -13.17 -18.35
N HIS A 245 10.86 -14.13 -18.60
CA HIS A 245 9.44 -13.83 -18.66
C HIS A 245 8.91 -13.65 -17.23
N GLU A 246 8.86 -12.40 -16.77
CA GLU A 246 7.94 -11.96 -15.71
C GLU A 246 6.50 -12.28 -16.13
N PRO A 247 5.60 -12.64 -15.20
CA PRO A 247 4.23 -13.00 -15.53
C PRO A 247 3.55 -11.81 -16.22
N GLU A 248 3.08 -12.01 -17.46
CA GLU A 248 2.28 -11.03 -18.19
C GLU A 248 1.11 -10.53 -17.31
N LEU A 249 1.22 -9.28 -16.89
CA LEU A 249 0.08 -8.54 -16.36
C LEU A 249 -0.96 -8.44 -17.47
N LYS A 250 -2.08 -9.17 -17.32
CA LYS A 250 -3.22 -9.12 -18.25
C LYS A 250 -3.89 -7.75 -18.21
N ILE A 251 -3.34 -6.80 -18.97
CA ILE A 251 -3.97 -5.51 -19.23
C ILE A 251 -4.91 -5.71 -20.42
N SER A 252 -6.19 -5.40 -20.22
CA SER A 252 -7.15 -5.35 -21.32
C SER A 252 -6.76 -4.18 -22.23
N ARG A 253 -6.11 -4.46 -23.36
CA ARG A 253 -5.75 -3.45 -24.35
C ARG A 253 -7.01 -3.01 -25.11
N PRO A 254 -7.34 -1.72 -25.13
CA PRO A 254 -8.45 -1.24 -25.94
C PRO A 254 -8.23 -1.50 -27.43
N ALA A 255 -9.31 -1.71 -28.18
CA ALA A 255 -9.24 -1.96 -29.62
C ALA A 255 -8.46 -0.86 -30.35
N GLY A 256 -7.61 -1.26 -31.31
CA GLY A 256 -6.79 -0.34 -32.10
C GLY A 256 -5.53 0.20 -31.42
N CYS A 257 -5.31 -0.06 -30.12
CA CYS A 257 -4.11 0.41 -29.42
C CYS A 257 -2.89 -0.49 -29.67
N GLN A 258 -3.08 -1.79 -29.90
CA GLN A 258 -1.98 -2.76 -30.06
C GLN A 258 -1.05 -2.41 -31.24
N GLU A 259 -1.61 -2.11 -32.42
CA GLU A 259 -0.80 -1.77 -33.59
C GLU A 259 0.00 -0.47 -33.38
N LEU A 260 -0.60 0.51 -32.70
CA LEU A 260 0.06 1.78 -32.39
C LEU A 260 1.18 1.60 -31.35
N GLU A 261 0.95 0.78 -30.33
CA GLU A 261 1.94 0.39 -29.32
C GLU A 261 3.14 -0.30 -29.97
N GLU A 262 2.91 -1.32 -30.79
CA GLU A 262 3.98 -2.02 -31.50
C GLU A 262 4.77 -1.09 -32.42
N ARG A 263 4.07 -0.19 -33.14
CA ARG A 263 4.70 0.80 -34.01
C ARG A 263 5.55 1.80 -33.22
N LEU A 264 5.12 2.19 -32.02
CA LEU A 264 5.88 3.08 -31.14
C LEU A 264 7.13 2.38 -30.61
N LEU A 265 6.98 1.16 -30.08
CA LEU A 265 8.07 0.37 -29.50
C LEU A 265 9.19 0.06 -30.51
N ARG A 266 8.86 -0.15 -31.80
CA ARG A 266 9.86 -0.37 -32.87
C ARG A 266 10.71 0.86 -33.20
N GLN A 267 10.32 2.05 -32.76
CA GLN A 267 10.96 3.31 -33.14
C GLN A 267 11.71 4.02 -32.02
N ILE A 268 11.66 3.47 -30.80
CA ILE A 268 12.35 3.97 -29.62
C ILE A 268 13.50 3.03 -29.25
N ASP A 269 14.41 3.49 -28.39
CA ASP A 269 15.49 2.64 -27.87
C ASP A 269 14.89 1.47 -27.07
N PRO A 270 15.27 0.20 -27.35
CA PRO A 270 14.80 -0.96 -26.60
C PRO A 270 14.99 -0.86 -25.09
N SER A 271 16.00 -0.10 -24.61
CA SER A 271 16.21 0.12 -23.17
C SER A 271 15.04 0.86 -22.51
N LEU A 272 14.23 1.58 -23.29
CA LEU A 272 13.06 2.32 -22.82
C LEU A 272 11.79 1.47 -22.77
N ALA A 273 11.81 0.24 -23.32
CA ALA A 273 10.63 -0.61 -23.45
C ALA A 273 9.93 -0.78 -22.11
N ARG A 274 10.67 -1.04 -21.02
CA ARG A 274 10.11 -1.21 -19.68
C ARG A 274 9.32 0.02 -19.20
N ASP A 275 9.91 1.20 -19.31
CA ASP A 275 9.27 2.43 -18.83
C ASP A 275 8.08 2.83 -19.71
N VAL A 276 8.19 2.62 -21.02
CA VAL A 276 7.10 2.85 -21.96
C VAL A 276 5.95 1.89 -21.72
N THR A 277 6.22 0.59 -21.51
CA THR A 277 5.19 -0.38 -21.12
C THR A 277 4.47 0.09 -19.86
N ARG A 278 5.20 0.46 -18.79
CA ARG A 278 4.59 0.96 -17.54
C ARG A 278 3.74 2.22 -17.74
N ALA A 279 4.18 3.15 -18.59
CA ALA A 279 3.38 4.33 -18.93
C ALA A 279 2.12 3.97 -19.72
N LEU A 280 2.20 3.01 -20.64
CA LEU A 280 1.03 2.50 -21.36
C LEU A 280 0.02 1.85 -20.40
N GLU A 281 0.46 1.10 -19.39
CA GLU A 281 -0.45 0.52 -18.40
C GLU A 281 -1.22 1.60 -17.62
N LEU A 282 -0.49 2.63 -17.17
CA LEU A 282 -1.09 3.74 -16.44
C LEU A 282 -2.06 4.53 -17.32
N MET A 283 -1.67 4.80 -18.57
CA MET A 283 -2.51 5.48 -19.56
C MET A 283 -3.77 4.68 -19.89
N TYR A 284 -3.67 3.36 -20.14
CA TYR A 284 -4.84 2.51 -20.39
C TYR A 284 -5.79 2.45 -19.19
N ARG A 285 -5.27 2.42 -17.96
CA ARG A 285 -6.09 2.47 -16.75
C ARG A 285 -6.80 3.81 -16.62
N ALA A 286 -6.06 4.91 -16.81
CA ALA A 286 -6.60 6.26 -16.69
C ALA A 286 -7.74 6.55 -17.67
N HIS A 287 -7.67 5.97 -18.88
CA HIS A 287 -8.66 6.17 -19.93
C HIS A 287 -9.59 4.97 -20.13
N ALA A 288 -9.69 4.07 -19.15
CA ALA A 288 -10.55 2.89 -19.23
C ALA A 288 -12.02 3.30 -19.41
N GLY A 289 -12.68 2.72 -20.42
CA GLY A 289 -14.08 3.03 -20.75
C GLY A 289 -14.33 4.37 -21.44
N GLN A 290 -13.29 5.19 -21.63
CA GLN A 290 -13.42 6.47 -22.34
C GLN A 290 -13.35 6.27 -23.85
N THR A 291 -14.23 6.94 -24.57
CA THR A 291 -14.27 6.94 -26.03
C THR A 291 -14.13 8.36 -26.57
N ARG A 292 -13.52 8.46 -27.75
CA ARG A 292 -13.58 9.64 -28.61
C ARG A 292 -14.77 9.53 -29.54
N ASP A 293 -14.87 10.51 -30.43
CA ASP A 293 -15.82 10.54 -31.53
C ASP A 293 -15.76 9.23 -32.35
N GLU A 294 -16.90 8.80 -32.90
CA GLU A 294 -17.04 7.52 -33.63
C GLU A 294 -16.80 6.25 -32.78
N GLY A 295 -16.72 6.37 -31.45
CA GLY A 295 -16.63 5.22 -30.52
C GLY A 295 -15.21 4.64 -30.37
N VAL A 296 -14.20 5.30 -30.92
CA VAL A 296 -12.80 4.87 -30.81
C VAL A 296 -12.30 5.05 -29.37
N PRO A 297 -11.57 4.10 -28.77
CA PRO A 297 -11.04 4.26 -27.41
C PRO A 297 -10.15 5.50 -27.26
N TYR A 298 -10.32 6.26 -26.18
CA TYR A 298 -9.55 7.50 -25.95
C TYR A 298 -8.04 7.26 -25.87
N ALA A 299 -7.62 6.10 -25.36
CA ALA A 299 -6.22 5.68 -25.28
C ALA A 299 -5.45 5.72 -26.62
N THR A 300 -6.15 5.66 -27.76
CA THR A 300 -5.53 5.85 -29.09
C THR A 300 -4.93 7.25 -29.28
N HIS A 301 -5.48 8.27 -28.60
CA HIS A 301 -5.02 9.65 -28.74
C HIS A 301 -3.62 9.88 -28.16
N PRO A 302 -3.32 9.58 -26.87
CA PRO A 302 -1.97 9.71 -26.35
C PRO A 302 -0.92 8.91 -27.16
N LEU A 303 -1.29 7.71 -27.64
CA LEU A 303 -0.45 6.91 -28.53
C LEU A 303 -0.14 7.64 -29.85
N HIS A 304 -1.13 8.24 -30.51
CA HIS A 304 -0.89 9.04 -31.71
C HIS A 304 -0.05 10.29 -31.44
N VAL A 305 -0.20 10.93 -30.29
CA VAL A 305 0.64 12.08 -29.90
C VAL A 305 2.10 11.64 -29.75
N ALA A 306 2.35 10.53 -29.07
CA ALA A 306 3.69 9.95 -28.92
C ALA A 306 4.31 9.57 -30.28
N LEU A 307 3.54 8.92 -31.16
CA LEU A 307 3.98 8.56 -32.50
C LEU A 307 4.34 9.79 -33.35
N LEU A 308 3.53 10.86 -33.30
CA LEU A 308 3.85 12.10 -34.00
C LEU A 308 5.16 12.72 -33.50
N GLY A 309 5.41 12.66 -32.18
CA GLY A 309 6.67 13.11 -31.59
C GLY A 309 7.87 12.33 -32.14
N VAL A 310 7.78 11.00 -32.13
CA VAL A 310 8.87 10.11 -32.56
C VAL A 310 9.13 10.20 -34.07
N GLU A 311 8.09 10.24 -34.88
CA GLU A 311 8.17 10.14 -36.34
C GLU A 311 8.57 11.47 -36.98
N GLU A 312 7.83 12.52 -36.64
CA GLU A 312 7.95 13.83 -37.27
C GLU A 312 8.98 14.70 -36.55
N CYS A 313 8.98 14.69 -35.21
CA CYS A 313 9.80 15.62 -34.42
C CYS A 313 11.08 14.99 -33.87
N LYS A 314 11.30 13.68 -34.11
CA LYS A 314 12.46 12.91 -33.59
C LYS A 314 12.57 12.92 -32.07
N MET A 315 11.44 13.07 -31.37
CA MET A 315 11.36 13.02 -29.91
C MET A 315 11.39 11.56 -29.43
N ARG A 316 12.59 10.99 -29.35
CA ARG A 316 12.84 9.59 -28.94
C ARG A 316 13.43 9.48 -27.52
N GLY A 317 13.59 10.61 -26.83
CA GLY A 317 14.06 10.61 -25.45
C GLY A 317 13.02 10.01 -24.51
N ARG A 318 13.50 9.41 -23.42
CA ARG A 318 12.66 8.79 -22.39
C ARG A 318 11.57 9.72 -21.89
N GLU A 319 11.95 10.90 -21.40
CA GLU A 319 11.02 11.86 -20.79
C GLU A 319 9.99 12.37 -21.80
N GLU A 320 10.40 12.54 -23.06
CA GLU A 320 9.55 13.03 -24.14
C GLU A 320 8.43 12.04 -24.48
N VAL A 321 8.79 10.76 -24.64
CA VAL A 321 7.84 9.69 -24.97
C VAL A 321 6.87 9.45 -23.81
N LEU A 322 7.39 9.39 -22.58
CA LEU A 322 6.56 9.18 -21.39
C LEU A 322 5.59 10.34 -21.16
N ALA A 323 6.05 11.60 -21.28
CA ALA A 323 5.17 12.75 -21.13
C ALA A 323 4.09 12.79 -22.21
N ALA A 324 4.41 12.43 -23.47
CA ALA A 324 3.43 12.36 -24.54
C ALA A 324 2.34 11.29 -24.27
N LEU A 325 2.72 10.13 -23.72
CA LEU A 325 1.76 9.10 -23.33
C LEU A 325 0.91 9.48 -22.12
N LEU A 326 1.47 10.25 -21.18
CA LEU A 326 0.82 10.54 -19.89
C LEU A 326 0.15 11.92 -19.81
N HIS A 327 0.21 12.74 -20.86
CA HIS A 327 -0.14 14.17 -20.80
C HIS A 327 -1.56 14.48 -20.32
N ASP A 328 -2.52 13.57 -20.55
CA ASP A 328 -3.92 13.70 -20.15
C ASP A 328 -4.29 12.86 -18.90
N VAL A 329 -3.38 12.01 -18.41
CA VAL A 329 -3.68 11.08 -17.29
C VAL A 329 -4.15 11.84 -16.05
N LEU A 330 -3.52 12.96 -15.73
CA LEU A 330 -3.96 13.79 -14.60
C LEU A 330 -5.24 14.60 -14.92
N GLU A 331 -5.59 14.87 -16.17
CA GLU A 331 -6.89 15.51 -16.45
C GLU A 331 -8.05 14.53 -16.27
N ASP A 332 -7.84 13.26 -16.65
CA ASP A 332 -8.93 12.30 -16.83
C ASP A 332 -9.02 11.23 -15.74
N HIS A 333 -7.98 11.08 -14.91
CA HIS A 333 -7.94 10.12 -13.80
C HIS A 333 -7.59 10.82 -12.48
N MET A 334 -8.63 11.16 -11.72
CA MET A 334 -8.51 11.92 -10.47
C MET A 334 -7.74 11.18 -9.36
N GLU A 335 -7.72 9.84 -9.40
CA GLU A 335 -6.99 9.02 -8.43
C GLU A 335 -5.47 9.04 -8.65
N THR A 336 -5.00 9.27 -9.89
CA THR A 336 -3.55 9.40 -10.15
C THR A 336 -3.08 10.77 -9.73
N THR A 337 -2.04 10.82 -8.90
CA THR A 337 -1.41 12.05 -8.42
C THR A 337 -0.09 12.33 -9.15
N PRO A 338 0.39 13.59 -9.20
CA PRO A 338 1.74 13.88 -9.66
C PRO A 338 2.83 13.08 -8.95
N GLN A 339 2.64 12.80 -7.65
CA GLN A 339 3.58 12.01 -6.84
C GLN A 339 3.65 10.54 -7.27
N ASP A 340 2.53 9.96 -7.73
CA ASP A 340 2.53 8.61 -8.29
C ASP A 340 3.36 8.55 -9.58
N ILE A 341 3.20 9.57 -10.46
CA ILE A 341 3.98 9.69 -11.69
C ILE A 341 5.47 9.88 -11.37
N GLU A 342 5.80 10.70 -10.37
CA GLU A 342 7.17 10.93 -9.93
C GLU A 342 7.83 9.65 -9.42
N LYS A 343 7.12 8.88 -8.60
CA LYS A 343 7.62 7.60 -8.06
C LYS A 343 7.87 6.56 -9.16
N LEU A 344 7.06 6.56 -10.21
CA LEU A 344 7.14 5.58 -11.30
C LEU A 344 8.17 5.98 -12.37
N PHE A 345 8.24 7.26 -12.71
CA PHE A 345 8.95 7.75 -13.91
C PHE A 345 9.98 8.85 -13.64
N GLY A 346 10.02 9.39 -12.42
CA GLY A 346 10.93 10.45 -11.98
C GLY A 346 10.32 11.84 -12.04
N ALA A 347 10.95 12.78 -11.31
CA ALA A 347 10.49 14.16 -11.15
C ALA A 347 10.31 14.90 -12.49
N THR A 348 11.25 14.74 -13.42
CA THR A 348 11.19 15.41 -14.74
C THR A 348 9.93 15.05 -15.53
N VAL A 349 9.51 13.79 -15.49
CA VAL A 349 8.29 13.34 -16.19
C VAL A 349 7.06 13.85 -15.45
N ALA A 350 7.04 13.79 -14.12
CA ALA A 350 5.92 14.29 -13.32
C ALA A 350 5.68 15.78 -13.53
N GLU A 351 6.74 16.59 -13.45
CA GLU A 351 6.68 18.03 -13.70
C GLU A 351 6.18 18.35 -15.12
N ALA A 352 6.65 17.61 -16.13
CA ALA A 352 6.17 17.77 -17.50
C ALA A 352 4.68 17.46 -17.64
N VAL A 353 4.20 16.35 -17.05
CA VAL A 353 2.76 15.99 -17.10
C VAL A 353 1.90 17.01 -16.36
N VAL A 354 2.38 17.55 -15.23
CA VAL A 354 1.72 18.64 -14.50
C VAL A 354 1.60 19.89 -15.37
N LEU A 355 2.67 20.29 -16.06
CA LEU A 355 2.66 21.44 -16.97
C LEU A 355 1.74 21.25 -18.18
N LEU A 356 1.54 19.99 -18.61
CA LEU A 356 0.65 19.64 -19.72
C LEU A 356 -0.83 19.58 -19.31
N THR A 357 -1.10 19.45 -18.02
CA THR A 357 -2.44 19.28 -17.42
C THR A 357 -3.07 20.60 -16.97
N LYS A 358 -4.36 20.78 -17.29
CA LYS A 358 -5.19 21.88 -16.78
C LYS A 358 -5.64 21.64 -15.36
N MET A 359 -4.77 21.93 -14.39
CA MET A 359 -4.98 21.66 -12.96
C MET A 359 -6.27 22.22 -12.36
N TYR A 360 -6.84 23.29 -12.94
CA TYR A 360 -8.12 23.84 -12.48
C TYR A 360 -9.29 22.86 -12.57
N LYS A 361 -9.21 21.88 -13.48
CA LYS A 361 -10.19 20.78 -13.55
C LYS A 361 -10.09 19.86 -12.34
N ARG A 362 -8.92 19.78 -11.69
CA ARG A 362 -8.65 18.93 -10.53
C ARG A 362 -8.86 19.65 -9.21
N ASP A 363 -8.32 20.86 -9.09
CA ASP A 363 -8.32 21.62 -7.83
C ASP A 363 -9.58 22.49 -7.64
N GLY A 364 -10.45 22.58 -8.67
CA GLY A 364 -11.70 23.33 -8.63
C GLY A 364 -11.50 24.85 -8.70
N SER A 365 -10.29 25.34 -8.99
CA SER A 365 -10.03 26.77 -9.10
C SER A 365 -10.79 27.42 -10.27
N PRO A 366 -11.09 28.74 -10.19
CA PRO A 366 -11.82 29.43 -11.25
C PRO A 366 -11.15 29.25 -12.61
N LYS A 367 -11.92 28.79 -13.61
CA LYS A 367 -11.44 28.44 -14.96
C LYS A 367 -10.55 29.50 -15.59
N GLU A 368 -10.89 30.78 -15.47
CA GLU A 368 -10.12 31.88 -16.03
C GLU A 368 -8.72 32.00 -15.39
N MET A 369 -8.66 32.00 -14.05
CA MET A 369 -7.41 32.01 -13.30
C MET A 369 -6.58 30.76 -13.60
N GLY A 370 -7.24 29.60 -13.64
CA GLY A 370 -6.64 28.31 -13.97
C GLY A 370 -6.01 28.29 -15.36
N LEU A 371 -6.73 28.76 -16.38
CA LEU A 371 -6.22 28.86 -17.75
C LEU A 371 -5.04 29.84 -17.85
N ARG A 372 -5.09 30.95 -17.12
CA ARG A 372 -3.98 31.91 -17.08
C ARG A 372 -2.71 31.26 -16.52
N ARG A 373 -2.79 30.62 -15.35
CA ARG A 373 -1.67 29.89 -14.72
C ARG A 373 -1.13 28.79 -15.63
N TYR A 374 -2.04 28.05 -16.28
CA TYR A 374 -1.67 26.98 -17.21
C TYR A 374 -0.82 27.50 -18.38
N TYR A 375 -1.25 28.56 -19.06
CA TYR A 375 -0.48 29.11 -20.17
C TYR A 375 0.80 29.83 -19.72
N GLU A 376 0.81 30.46 -18.54
CA GLU A 376 2.03 31.01 -17.95
C GLU A 376 3.05 29.91 -17.64
N GLY A 377 2.62 28.79 -17.05
CA GLY A 377 3.45 27.60 -16.83
C GLY A 377 4.01 27.02 -18.14
N LEU A 378 3.17 26.87 -19.17
CA LEU A 378 3.61 26.41 -20.49
C LEU A 378 4.63 27.34 -21.15
N ARG A 379 4.55 28.67 -20.96
CA ARG A 379 5.57 29.61 -21.47
C ARG A 379 6.92 29.40 -20.79
N GLY A 380 6.94 29.09 -19.50
CA GLY A 380 8.14 28.77 -18.74
C GLY A 380 8.66 27.34 -18.92
N ALA A 381 7.85 26.46 -19.53
CA ALA A 381 8.17 25.03 -19.65
C ALA A 381 9.39 24.77 -20.56
N PRO A 382 10.09 23.62 -20.36
CA PRO A 382 11.11 23.15 -21.27
C PRO A 382 10.61 23.03 -22.71
N VAL A 383 11.50 23.24 -23.67
CA VAL A 383 11.14 23.32 -25.10
C VAL A 383 10.49 22.02 -25.61
N TRP A 384 10.97 20.87 -25.14
CA TRP A 384 10.39 19.57 -25.50
C TRP A 384 8.98 19.36 -24.90
N VAL A 385 8.68 19.91 -23.71
CA VAL A 385 7.33 19.87 -23.12
C VAL A 385 6.36 20.73 -23.94
N LYS A 386 6.81 21.91 -24.38
CA LYS A 386 6.04 22.75 -25.32
C LYS A 386 5.73 21.97 -26.60
N ALA A 387 6.71 21.25 -27.14
CA ALA A 387 6.53 20.45 -28.35
C ALA A 387 5.45 19.36 -28.15
N VAL A 388 5.46 18.64 -27.00
CA VAL A 388 4.39 17.69 -26.66
C VAL A 388 3.02 18.37 -26.67
N LYS A 389 2.90 19.58 -26.09
CA LYS A 389 1.61 20.29 -26.08
C LYS A 389 1.12 20.68 -27.47
N ILE A 390 2.04 21.08 -28.33
CA ILE A 390 1.74 21.42 -29.73
C ILE A 390 1.28 20.17 -30.48
N LEU A 391 1.92 19.01 -30.26
CA LEU A 391 1.54 17.74 -30.88
C LEU A 391 0.18 17.21 -30.42
N ASP A 392 -0.14 17.34 -29.12
CA ASP A 392 -1.50 17.13 -28.60
C ASP A 392 -2.50 17.97 -29.42
N ARG A 393 -2.22 19.27 -29.57
CA ARG A 393 -3.09 20.16 -30.33
C ARG A 393 -3.20 19.77 -31.81
N VAL A 394 -2.12 19.37 -32.46
CA VAL A 394 -2.11 18.89 -33.85
C VAL A 394 -3.05 17.70 -34.00
N HIS A 395 -2.93 16.70 -33.13
CA HIS A 395 -3.81 15.53 -33.19
C HIS A 395 -5.28 15.92 -32.97
N ASN A 396 -5.55 16.77 -31.97
CA ASN A 396 -6.89 17.24 -31.70
C ASN A 396 -7.52 17.98 -32.89
N LEU A 397 -6.75 18.82 -33.61
CA LEU A 397 -7.24 19.48 -34.83
C LEU A 397 -7.51 18.52 -35.99
N ARG A 398 -6.73 17.43 -36.12
CA ARG A 398 -6.95 16.40 -37.15
C ARG A 398 -8.24 15.63 -36.95
N THR A 399 -8.60 15.37 -35.69
CA THR A 399 -9.84 14.65 -35.35
C THR A 399 -11.06 15.56 -35.25
N LEU A 400 -10.86 16.87 -35.09
CA LEU A 400 -11.93 17.85 -34.84
C LEU A 400 -13.06 17.84 -35.89
N PRO A 401 -12.80 17.71 -37.22
CA PRO A 401 -13.88 17.67 -38.21
C PRO A 401 -14.83 16.48 -38.05
N LYS A 402 -14.36 15.37 -37.46
CA LYS A 402 -15.16 14.16 -37.21
C LYS A 402 -15.91 14.20 -35.88
N SER A 403 -15.73 15.26 -35.08
CA SER A 403 -16.25 15.34 -33.72
C SER A 403 -17.73 15.69 -33.58
N GLY A 404 -18.44 15.92 -34.69
CA GLY A 404 -19.84 16.38 -34.67
C GLY A 404 -20.03 17.78 -34.08
N ARG A 405 -18.96 18.50 -33.73
CA ARG A 405 -19.03 19.86 -33.17
C ARG A 405 -19.40 20.88 -34.23
N GLY A 406 -20.26 21.84 -33.87
CA GLY A 406 -20.69 22.91 -34.77
C GLY A 406 -19.56 23.83 -35.24
N ALA A 407 -19.74 24.44 -36.41
CA ALA A 407 -18.73 25.28 -37.07
C ALA A 407 -18.21 26.43 -36.18
N GLU A 408 -19.08 27.02 -35.35
CA GLU A 408 -18.71 28.08 -34.42
C GLU A 408 -17.72 27.60 -33.34
N HIS A 409 -17.97 26.44 -32.74
CA HIS A 409 -17.08 25.86 -31.74
C HIS A 409 -15.72 25.51 -32.37
N ILE A 410 -15.72 24.98 -33.59
CA ILE A 410 -14.48 24.69 -34.33
C ILE A 410 -13.69 25.99 -34.59
N ALA A 411 -14.37 27.06 -35.01
CA ALA A 411 -13.74 28.36 -35.24
C ALA A 411 -13.14 28.95 -33.95
N GLN A 412 -13.88 28.89 -32.83
CA GLN A 412 -13.39 29.34 -31.52
C GLN A 412 -12.18 28.52 -31.05
N TYR A 413 -12.21 27.20 -31.22
CA TYR A 413 -11.11 26.31 -30.85
C TYR A 413 -9.84 26.61 -31.66
N ARG A 414 -9.97 26.87 -32.97
CA ARG A 414 -8.86 27.27 -33.84
C ARG A 414 -8.34 28.66 -33.50
N LYS A 415 -9.22 29.63 -33.19
CA LYS A 415 -8.84 30.97 -32.73
C LYS A 415 -8.02 30.89 -31.44
N ALA A 416 -8.53 30.21 -30.42
CA ALA A 416 -7.83 30.03 -29.14
C ALA A 416 -6.48 29.33 -29.32
N THR A 417 -6.38 28.40 -30.25
CA THR A 417 -5.11 27.72 -30.59
C THR A 417 -4.08 28.69 -31.16
N ARG A 418 -4.49 29.57 -32.09
CA ARG A 418 -3.61 30.59 -32.67
C ARG A 418 -3.11 31.59 -31.62
N GLU A 419 -4.00 32.03 -30.75
CA GLU A 419 -3.70 33.08 -29.76
C GLU A 419 -2.82 32.57 -28.62
N ASN A 420 -3.01 31.32 -28.17
CA ASN A 420 -2.36 30.83 -26.95
C ASN A 420 -1.19 29.87 -27.19
N LEU A 421 -1.19 29.12 -28.30
CA LEU A 421 -0.19 28.06 -28.52
C LEU A 421 0.87 28.44 -29.55
N LEU A 422 0.54 29.15 -30.64
CA LEU A 422 1.56 29.59 -31.60
C LEU A 422 2.66 30.48 -30.97
N PRO A 423 2.35 31.39 -30.03
CA PRO A 423 3.39 32.17 -29.37
C PRO A 423 4.40 31.33 -28.57
N LEU A 424 4.04 30.12 -28.13
CA LEU A 424 4.97 29.22 -27.42
C LEU A 424 6.11 28.76 -28.31
N CYS A 425 5.89 28.73 -29.63
CA CYS A 425 6.86 28.32 -30.63
C CYS A 425 7.70 29.50 -31.13
N ALA A 426 7.28 30.74 -30.86
CA ALA A 426 7.95 31.92 -31.34
C ALA A 426 9.38 31.96 -30.79
N THR A 427 10.35 32.37 -31.63
CA THR A 427 11.77 32.57 -31.26
C THR A 427 12.55 31.32 -30.85
N SER A 428 11.97 30.11 -30.91
CA SER A 428 12.70 28.87 -30.61
C SER A 428 13.66 28.48 -31.74
N THR A 429 14.82 27.93 -31.40
CA THR A 429 15.77 27.31 -32.34
C THR A 429 15.80 25.78 -32.23
N ASP A 430 14.98 25.20 -31.36
CA ASP A 430 14.91 23.74 -31.18
C ASP A 430 14.10 23.09 -32.30
N ASN A 431 14.72 22.16 -33.01
CA ASN A 431 14.11 21.47 -34.15
C ASN A 431 12.82 20.73 -33.80
N ARG A 432 12.69 20.19 -32.58
CA ARG A 432 11.49 19.45 -32.15
C ARG A 432 10.29 20.40 -32.10
N LEU A 433 10.45 21.54 -31.43
CA LEU A 433 9.39 22.53 -31.30
C LEU A 433 9.08 23.20 -32.63
N LEU A 434 10.08 23.55 -33.42
CA LEU A 434 9.88 24.10 -34.77
C LEU A 434 9.09 23.14 -35.65
N LYS A 435 9.45 21.85 -35.67
CA LYS A 435 8.74 20.87 -36.47
C LYS A 435 7.31 20.65 -36.01
N SER A 436 7.07 20.60 -34.70
CA SER A 436 5.72 20.53 -34.17
C SER A 436 4.87 21.76 -34.54
N ALA A 437 5.48 22.95 -34.60
CA ALA A 437 4.84 24.19 -35.00
C ALA A 437 4.45 24.20 -36.48
N GLU A 438 5.32 23.69 -37.36
CA GLU A 438 5.00 23.49 -38.79
C GLU A 438 3.76 22.62 -38.96
N LEU A 439 3.71 21.48 -38.26
CA LEU A 439 2.53 20.59 -38.29
C LEU A 439 1.28 21.33 -37.82
N LEU A 440 1.38 22.11 -36.75
CA LEU A 440 0.26 22.89 -36.22
C LEU A 440 -0.25 23.92 -37.23
N LEU A 441 0.66 24.63 -37.92
CA LEU A 441 0.30 25.61 -38.94
C LEU A 441 -0.42 24.95 -40.12
N VAL A 442 0.03 23.78 -40.57
CA VAL A 442 -0.65 23.00 -41.62
C VAL A 442 -2.09 22.70 -41.22
N GLU A 443 -2.33 22.18 -40.01
CA GLU A 443 -3.70 21.87 -39.55
C GLU A 443 -4.57 23.11 -39.38
N LEU A 444 -3.99 24.25 -38.99
CA LEU A 444 -4.67 25.55 -38.87
C LEU A 444 -4.99 26.22 -40.22
N GLN A 445 -4.37 25.78 -41.31
CA GLN A 445 -4.61 26.26 -42.67
C GLN A 445 -5.55 25.35 -43.47
N ARG A 446 -5.70 24.09 -43.09
CA ARG A 446 -6.68 23.18 -43.72
C ARG A 446 -8.09 23.79 -43.66
N LYS A 447 -8.78 23.78 -44.81
CA LYS A 447 -10.20 24.14 -44.90
C LYS A 447 -11.02 23.06 -44.20
N ILE A 448 -12.01 23.49 -43.41
CA ILE A 448 -12.96 22.63 -42.70
C ILE A 448 -14.07 22.24 -43.65
#